data_AF-A0A940DJ28-F1
#
_entry.id   AF-A0A940DJ28-F1
#
_cell.length_a   1.000
_cell.length_b   1.000
_cell.length_c   1.000
_cell.angle_alpha   90.00
_cell.angle_beta   90.00
_cell.angle_gamma   90.00
#
_symmetry.space_group_name_H-M   'P 1'
#
loop_
_entity.id
_entity.type
_entity.pdbx_description
1 polymer ?
#
loop_
_entity_poly.entity_id
_entity_poly.type
_entity_poly.pdbx_seq_one_letter_code
_entity_poly.pdbx_strand_id
1 'polypeptide(L)' 'MNRFDTKVQYLKYRVLREVARLAWKDKLYDKMLDIPAMIVPGKTPTMRCCVYKERA' A
#
# COMPACT_ATOMS: atom_id res chain seq x y z
N MET A 1 -3.20 19.57 11.36
CA MET A 1 -4.44 18.83 11.10
C MET A 1 -4.07 17.40 10.71
N ASN A 2 -4.36 16.41 11.54
CA ASN A 2 -4.14 15.00 11.17
C ASN A 2 -5.15 14.63 10.08
N ARG A 3 -4.65 14.18 8.92
CA ARG A 3 -5.50 13.76 7.79
C ARG A 3 -6.10 12.37 7.97
N PHE A 4 -5.57 11.59 8.91
CA PHE A 4 -5.99 10.23 9.23
C PHE A 4 -5.93 10.04 10.75
N ASP A 5 -6.96 9.41 11.31
CA ASP A 5 -7.07 9.08 12.74
C ASP A 5 -6.23 7.86 13.08
N THR A 6 -6.09 6.93 12.13
CA THR A 6 -5.34 5.68 12.35
C THR A 6 -4.36 5.38 11.22
N LYS A 7 -3.31 4.65 11.58
CA LYS A 7 -2.35 4.06 10.65
C LYS A 7 -3.02 3.13 9.61
N VAL A 8 -4.12 2.47 9.98
CA VAL A 8 -4.91 1.61 9.08
C VAL A 8 -5.64 2.43 8.02
N GLN A 9 -6.21 3.58 8.39
CA GLN A 9 -6.85 4.48 7.41
C GLN A 9 -5.82 5.00 6.39
N TYR A 10 -4.62 5.37 6.86
CA TYR A 10 -3.52 5.77 5.98
C TYR A 10 -3.13 4.66 5.01
N LEU A 11 -3.03 3.41 5.49
CA LEU A 11 -2.75 2.25 4.64
C LEU A 11 -3.83 2.04 3.59
N LYS A 12 -5.12 2.06 4.00
CA LYS A 12 -6.27 1.92 3.08
C LYS A 12 -6.23 2.98 1.99
N TYR A 13 -5.94 4.22 2.34
CA TYR A 13 -5.77 5.31 1.37
C TYR A 13 -4.65 5.01 0.36
N ARG A 14 -3.47 4.56 0.82
CA ARG A 14 -2.35 4.22 -0.09
C ARG A 14 -2.69 3.08 -1.03
N VAL A 15 -3.39 2.05 -0.54
CA VAL A 15 -3.87 0.93 -1.37
C VAL A 15 -4.82 1.42 -2.45
N LEU A 16 -5.87 2.15 -2.07
CA LEU A 16 -6.86 2.65 -3.03
C LEU A 16 -6.23 3.60 -4.06
N ARG A 17 -5.26 4.41 -3.64
CA ARG A 17 -4.54 5.32 -4.54
C ARG A 17 -3.72 4.56 -5.59
N GLU A 18 -2.97 3.54 -5.21
CA GLU A 18 -2.18 2.76 -6.20
C GLU A 18 -3.07 1.89 -7.08
N VAL A 19 -4.15 1.32 -6.55
CA VAL A 19 -5.14 0.60 -7.36
C VAL A 19 -5.71 1.52 -8.43
N ALA A 20 -6.17 2.73 -8.05
CA ALA A 20 -6.69 3.71 -9.00
C ALA A 20 -5.63 4.12 -10.05
N ARG A 21 -4.36 4.29 -9.63
CA ARG A 21 -3.26 4.65 -10.53
C ARG A 21 -2.92 3.55 -11.53
N LEU A 22 -2.99 2.27 -11.12
CA LEU A 22 -2.76 1.13 -12.00
C LEU A 22 -3.95 0.86 -12.92
N ALA A 23 -5.17 1.01 -12.41
CA ALA A 23 -6.40 0.94 -13.19
C ALA A 23 -6.41 2.00 -14.30
N TRP A 24 -6.03 3.24 -13.98
CA TRP A 24 -5.91 4.32 -14.97
C TRP A 24 -4.85 4.04 -16.06
N LYS A 25 -3.88 3.17 -15.78
CA LYS A 25 -2.83 2.77 -16.71
C LYS A 25 -3.14 1.46 -17.44
N ASP A 26 -4.34 0.91 -17.28
CA ASP A 26 -4.75 -0.41 -17.79
C ASP A 26 -3.78 -1.55 -17.41
N LYS A 27 -3.11 -1.44 -16.26
CA LYS A 27 -2.10 -2.41 -15.77
C LYS A 27 -2.46 -3.01 -14.41
N LEU A 28 -3.73 -2.88 -13.99
CA LEU A 28 -4.16 -3.32 -12.67
C LEU A 28 -3.96 -4.82 -12.48
N TYR A 29 -4.44 -5.64 -13.41
CA TYR A 29 -4.37 -7.09 -13.29
C TYR A 29 -2.92 -7.62 -13.31
N ASP A 30 -2.04 -7.01 -14.10
CA ASP A 30 -0.63 -7.39 -14.18
C ASP A 30 0.15 -7.06 -12.90
N LYS A 31 -0.26 -6.02 -12.19
CA LYS A 31 0.51 -5.41 -11.10
C LYS A 31 -0.18 -5.47 -9.74
N MET A 32 -1.33 -6.11 -9.64
CA MET A 32 -2.11 -6.19 -8.40
C MET A 32 -1.30 -6.80 -7.25
N LEU A 33 -0.54 -7.86 -7.51
CA LEU A 33 0.29 -8.55 -6.52
C LEU A 33 1.53 -7.73 -6.10
N ASP A 34 1.96 -6.77 -6.92
CA ASP A 34 3.10 -5.91 -6.63
C ASP A 34 2.69 -4.72 -5.72
N ILE A 35 1.39 -4.44 -5.57
CA ILE A 35 0.88 -3.28 -4.81
C ILE A 35 1.42 -3.23 -3.37
N PRO A 36 1.43 -4.32 -2.57
CA PRO A 36 1.96 -4.27 -1.21
C PRO A 36 3.46 -3.92 -1.18
N ALA A 37 4.23 -4.40 -2.15
CA ALA A 37 5.66 -4.09 -2.27
C ALA A 37 5.90 -2.63 -2.70
N MET A 38 5.05 -2.07 -3.56
CA MET A 38 5.10 -0.65 -3.94
C MET A 38 4.75 0.28 -2.76
N ILE A 39 3.79 -0.13 -1.94
CA ILE A 39 3.31 0.64 -0.78
C ILE A 39 4.34 0.62 0.35
N VAL A 40 4.99 -0.52 0.59
CA VAL A 40 6.04 -0.67 1.62
C VAL A 40 7.39 -0.92 0.96
N PRO A 41 8.09 0.12 0.46
CA PRO A 41 9.41 -0.04 -0.11
C PRO A 41 10.45 -0.34 0.98
N GLY A 42 11.48 -1.12 0.64
CA GLY A 42 12.63 -1.37 1.52
C GLY A 42 12.45 -2.53 2.51
N LYS A 43 13.27 -2.54 3.58
CA LYS A 43 13.31 -3.63 4.58
C LYS A 43 12.82 -3.21 5.97
N THR A 44 12.51 -1.93 6.17
CA THR A 44 12.09 -1.38 7.46
C THR A 44 10.57 -1.38 7.56
N PRO A 45 9.98 -2.05 8.57
CA PRO A 45 8.54 -2.03 8.78
C PRO A 45 8.08 -0.68 9.38
N THR A 46 6.82 -0.29 9.12
CA THR A 46 6.28 1.02 9.51
C THR A 46 5.24 0.97 10.65
N MET A 47 4.54 -0.16 10.78
CA MET A 47 3.35 -0.34 11.60
C MET A 47 3.26 -1.74 12.22
N ARG A 48 3.62 -2.80 11.47
CA ARG A 48 3.67 -4.20 11.98
C ARG A 48 5.10 -4.59 12.38
N CYS A 49 5.26 -5.78 12.95
CA CYS A 49 6.57 -6.25 13.44
C CYS A 49 7.61 -6.53 12.34
N CYS A 50 7.19 -6.74 11.09
CA CYS A 50 8.10 -6.99 9.97
C CYS A 50 7.46 -6.67 8.62
N VAL A 51 8.29 -6.40 7.61
CA VAL A 51 7.85 -6.11 6.23
C VAL A 51 7.08 -7.28 5.60
N TYR A 52 7.37 -8.51 6.02
CA TYR A 52 6.63 -9.69 5.58
C TYR A 52 5.16 -9.58 5.97
N LYS A 53 4.87 -9.25 7.24
CA LYS A 53 3.49 -9.05 7.68
C LYS A 53 2.86 -7.78 7.11
N GLU A 54 3.61 -6.77 6.68
CA GLU A 54 2.99 -5.60 6.02
C GLU A 54 2.64 -5.83 4.55
N ARG A 55 3.30 -6.79 3.90
CA ARG A 55 3.09 -7.14 2.50
C ARG A 55 2.14 -8.32 2.28
N ALA A 56 1.90 -9.12 3.33
CA ALA A 56 0.93 -10.22 3.38
C ALA A 56 -0.45 -9.72 3.82
#